data_AF-A0A2V8KEL9-F1
#
_entry.id   AF-A0A2V8KEL9-F1
#
_cell.length_a   1.000
_cell.length_b   1.000
_cell.length_c   1.000
_cell.angle_alpha   90.00
_cell.angle_beta   90.00
_cell.angle_gamma   90.00
#
_symmetry.space_group_name_H-M   'P 1'
#
loop_
_entity.id
_entity.type
_entity.pdbx_description
1 polymer ?
#
loop_
_entity_poly.entity_id
_entity_poly.type
_entity_poly.pdbx_seq_one_letter_code
_entity_poly.pdbx_strand_id
1 'polypeptide(L)'
;MPYVVTNSSNWVYAGTGLVNGDSIPGIVGYEADSQALSDPLPTSVNGTYMLLSQSPFTDTGNRANQSNSSIYQAPSGAWVFTARTISWSWGLDYPGVADARIQRITANVLNRFLGISP
;
A
#
# COMPACT_ATOMS: atom_id res chain seq x y z
N MET A 1 2.69 12.87 -4.49
CA MET A 1 3.19 11.90 -5.49
C MET A 1 2.15 10.79 -5.68
N PRO A 2 2.15 10.06 -6.82
CA PRO A 2 1.14 9.04 -7.07
C PRO A 2 1.43 7.75 -6.30
N TYR A 3 0.39 7.03 -5.90
CA TYR A 3 0.46 5.61 -5.55
C TYR A 3 0.37 4.79 -6.83
N VAL A 4 1.39 4.00 -7.16
CA VAL A 4 1.45 3.20 -8.40
C VAL A 4 1.32 1.72 -8.08
N VAL A 5 0.28 1.10 -8.61
CA VAL A 5 -0.14 -0.27 -8.27
C VAL A 5 0.83 -1.30 -8.85
N THR A 6 1.19 -2.29 -8.04
CA THR A 6 1.78 -3.57 -8.47
C THR A 6 1.09 -4.73 -7.76
N ASN A 7 1.25 -5.95 -8.27
CA ASN A 7 0.58 -7.14 -7.75
C ASN A 7 -0.94 -6.95 -7.54
N SER A 8 -1.60 -6.31 -8.51
CA SER A 8 -3.04 -5.97 -8.52
C SER A 8 -3.98 -7.17 -8.33
N SER A 9 -3.52 -8.40 -8.55
CA SER A 9 -4.27 -9.63 -8.24
C SER A 9 -4.41 -9.91 -6.73
N ASN A 10 -3.70 -9.16 -5.87
CA ASN A 10 -3.82 -9.30 -4.42
C ASN A 10 -5.23 -8.89 -3.95
N TRP A 11 -5.75 -9.61 -2.95
CA TRP A 11 -7.09 -9.38 -2.37
C TRP A 11 -7.29 -7.96 -1.84
N VAL A 12 -6.21 -7.26 -1.47
CA VAL A 12 -6.25 -5.85 -1.06
C VAL A 12 -6.92 -4.96 -2.12
N TYR A 13 -6.78 -5.31 -3.41
CA TYR A 13 -7.33 -4.58 -4.54
C TYR A 13 -8.71 -5.06 -5.02
N ALA A 14 -9.32 -6.05 -4.35
CA ALA A 14 -10.62 -6.58 -4.76
C ALA A 14 -11.69 -5.47 -4.89
N GLY A 15 -12.39 -5.47 -6.02
CA GLY A 15 -13.46 -4.49 -6.30
C GLY A 15 -13.00 -3.06 -6.58
N THR A 16 -11.69 -2.81 -6.72
CA THR A 16 -11.17 -1.47 -7.09
C THR A 16 -11.13 -1.25 -8.60
N GLY A 17 -11.06 -2.32 -9.40
CA GLY A 17 -10.81 -2.27 -10.84
C GLY A 17 -9.37 -1.91 -11.22
N LEU A 18 -8.47 -1.74 -10.24
CA LEU A 18 -7.08 -1.39 -10.48
C LEU A 18 -6.31 -2.53 -11.13
N VAL A 19 -5.42 -2.19 -12.05
CA VAL A 19 -4.43 -3.09 -12.66
C VAL A 19 -3.00 -2.61 -12.39
N ASN A 20 -2.02 -3.49 -12.63
CA ASN A 20 -0.61 -3.12 -12.49
C ASN A 20 -0.28 -1.90 -13.36
N GLY A 21 0.40 -0.91 -12.77
CA GLY A 21 0.75 0.35 -13.44
C GLY A 21 -0.27 1.47 -13.28
N ASP A 22 -1.49 1.19 -12.81
CA ASP A 22 -2.45 2.24 -12.48
C ASP A 22 -1.88 3.18 -11.41
N SER A 23 -2.18 4.46 -11.56
CA SER A 23 -1.70 5.51 -10.65
C SER A 23 -2.85 6.25 -9.99
N ILE A 24 -2.70 6.51 -8.69
CA ILE A 24 -3.63 7.30 -7.89
C ILE A 24 -2.87 8.54 -7.40
N PRO A 25 -3.14 9.74 -7.94
CA PRO A 25 -2.40 10.94 -7.60
C PRO A 25 -2.65 11.37 -6.15
N GLY A 26 -1.68 12.06 -5.55
CA GLY A 26 -1.85 12.71 -4.23
C GLY A 26 -1.72 11.79 -3.01
N ILE A 27 -1.46 10.49 -3.18
CA ILE A 27 -1.45 9.53 -2.07
C ILE A 27 -0.10 9.40 -1.38
N VAL A 28 1.01 9.53 -2.12
CA VAL A 28 2.37 9.41 -1.56
C VAL A 28 2.93 10.78 -1.19
N GLY A 29 3.34 10.93 0.07
CA GLY A 29 3.79 12.16 0.74
C GLY A 29 3.12 12.24 2.12
N TYR A 30 3.20 13.31 2.91
CA TYR A 30 4.32 14.23 3.15
C TYR A 30 5.66 13.49 3.42
N GLU A 31 5.59 12.34 4.09
CA GLU A 31 6.66 11.37 4.30
C GLU A 31 6.33 10.04 3.62
N ALA A 32 7.37 9.33 3.19
CA ALA A 32 7.26 8.05 2.51
C ALA A 32 8.45 7.13 2.86
N ASP A 33 8.13 5.86 3.09
CA ASP A 33 9.12 4.83 3.43
C ASP A 33 9.35 3.89 2.25
N SER A 34 10.54 3.30 2.21
CA SER A 34 10.97 2.33 1.20
C SER A 34 11.24 0.97 1.83
N GLN A 35 11.26 -0.09 1.03
CA GLN A 35 11.88 -1.34 1.49
C GLN A 35 13.40 -1.14 1.58
N ALA A 36 13.96 -1.21 2.78
CA ALA A 36 15.41 -1.23 2.96
C ALA A 36 15.97 -2.56 2.42
N LEU A 37 16.74 -2.51 1.33
CA LEU A 37 17.30 -3.71 0.70
C LEU A 37 18.38 -4.40 1.55
N SER A 38 18.95 -3.68 2.51
CA SER A 38 19.91 -4.21 3.49
C SER A 38 19.28 -5.00 4.62
N ASP A 39 17.97 -4.83 4.82
CA ASP A 39 17.28 -5.35 6.00
C ASP A 39 16.56 -6.65 5.65
N PRO A 40 16.51 -7.62 6.58
CA PRO A 40 15.75 -8.84 6.35
C PRO A 40 14.26 -8.51 6.19
N LEU A 41 13.60 -9.24 5.28
CA LEU A 41 12.14 -9.22 5.20
C LEU A 41 11.52 -9.71 6.51
N PRO A 42 10.30 -9.24 6.87
CA PRO A 42 9.62 -9.73 8.06
C PRO A 42 9.37 -11.24 7.98
N THR A 43 9.50 -11.92 9.12
CA THR A 43 9.08 -13.32 9.24
C THR A 43 7.61 -13.42 8.90
N SER A 44 7.29 -14.16 7.84
CA SER A 44 5.95 -14.27 7.29
C SER A 44 5.63 -15.70 6.88
N VAL A 45 4.33 -16.02 6.82
CA VAL A 45 3.86 -17.25 6.19
C VAL A 45 4.34 -17.26 4.74
N ASN A 46 4.89 -18.39 4.30
CA ASN A 46 5.49 -18.52 2.98
C ASN A 46 4.50 -18.09 1.87
N GLY A 47 4.96 -17.23 0.97
CA GLY A 47 4.17 -16.71 -0.15
C GLY A 47 3.19 -15.57 0.21
N THR A 48 3.14 -15.12 1.46
CA THR A 48 2.22 -14.03 1.85
C THR A 48 2.83 -12.63 1.77
N TYR A 49 4.15 -12.50 1.93
CA TYR A 49 4.82 -11.21 1.77
C TYR A 49 4.73 -10.73 0.32
N MET A 50 4.22 -9.51 0.15
CA MET A 50 4.04 -8.92 -1.17
C MET A 50 4.16 -7.40 -1.10
N LEU A 51 4.93 -6.83 -2.03
CA LEU A 51 4.85 -5.39 -2.31
C LEU A 51 3.58 -5.13 -3.11
N LEU A 52 2.84 -4.10 -2.73
CA LEU A 52 1.57 -3.73 -3.37
C LEU A 52 1.71 -2.46 -4.22
N SER A 53 2.71 -1.63 -3.97
CA SER A 53 2.98 -0.47 -4.83
C SER A 53 4.45 -0.29 -5.15
N GLN A 54 4.69 0.43 -6.24
CA GLN A 54 6.02 0.83 -6.68
C GLN A 54 6.00 2.31 -7.07
N SER A 55 5.91 3.17 -6.06
CA SER A 55 5.54 4.57 -6.22
C SER A 55 6.77 5.47 -6.25
N PRO A 56 7.06 6.17 -7.36
CA PRO A 56 8.20 7.06 -7.43
C PRO A 56 7.96 8.32 -6.58
N PHE A 57 9.00 8.81 -5.92
CA PHE A 57 9.00 10.12 -5.29
C PHE A 57 10.39 10.76 -5.35
N THR A 58 10.45 12.07 -5.18
CA THR A 58 11.70 12.82 -5.03
C THR A 58 11.82 13.23 -3.57
N ASP A 59 12.93 12.88 -2.93
CA ASP A 59 13.18 13.26 -1.53
C ASP A 59 13.59 14.74 -1.39
N THR A 60 13.74 15.20 -0.15
CA THR A 60 14.13 16.59 0.15
C THR A 60 15.56 16.93 -0.31
N GLY A 61 16.38 15.92 -0.59
CA GLY A 61 17.71 16.06 -1.19
C GLY A 61 17.72 16.05 -2.72
N ASN A 62 16.54 16.13 -3.35
CA ASN A 62 16.34 16.07 -4.80
C ASN A 62 16.78 14.74 -5.44
N ARG A 63 16.71 13.64 -4.68
CA ARG A 63 17.06 12.29 -5.17
C ARG A 63 15.80 11.50 -5.50
N ALA A 64 15.86 10.79 -6.62
CA ALA A 64 14.81 9.86 -7.00
C ALA A 64 14.80 8.66 -6.04
N ASN A 65 13.64 8.39 -5.45
CA ASN A 65 13.39 7.29 -4.53
C ASN A 65 12.08 6.60 -4.88
N GLN A 66 11.79 5.53 -4.14
CA GLN A 66 10.63 4.70 -4.38
C GLN A 66 10.00 4.25 -3.07
N SER A 67 8.70 4.47 -2.92
CA SER A 67 7.91 3.97 -1.80
C SER A 67 7.12 2.73 -2.22
N ASN A 68 7.04 1.75 -1.31
CA ASN A 68 6.31 0.52 -1.55
C ASN A 68 5.40 0.22 -0.36
N SER A 69 4.08 0.23 -0.57
CA SER A 69 3.18 -0.43 0.35
C SER A 69 3.41 -1.94 0.32
N SER A 70 3.09 -2.63 1.41
CA SER A 70 3.27 -4.09 1.52
C SER A 70 2.25 -4.74 2.43
N ILE A 71 2.05 -6.04 2.22
CA ILE A 71 1.20 -6.90 3.04
C ILE A 71 1.96 -8.21 3.34
N TYR A 72 1.74 -8.79 4.52
CA TYR A 72 2.12 -10.17 4.83
C TYR A 72 1.26 -10.73 5.95
N GLN A 73 1.27 -12.06 6.10
CA GLN A 73 0.70 -12.72 7.26
C GLN A 73 1.84 -13.17 8.20
N ALA A 74 1.79 -12.76 9.46
CA ALA A 74 2.72 -13.21 10.49
C ALA A 74 2.48 -14.69 10.86
N PRO A 75 3.46 -15.40 11.45
CA PRO A 75 3.29 -16.80 11.88
C PRO A 75 2.13 -17.01 12.87
N SER A 76 1.68 -15.98 13.58
CA SER A 76 0.51 -16.02 14.45
C SER A 76 -0.83 -16.04 13.70
N GLY A 77 -0.83 -15.84 12.38
CA GLY A 77 -2.03 -15.69 11.55
C GLY A 77 -2.50 -14.25 11.38
N ALA A 78 -1.94 -13.28 12.11
CA ALA A 78 -2.26 -11.86 11.95
C ALA A 78 -1.77 -11.32 10.60
N TRP A 79 -2.58 -10.48 9.96
CA TRP A 79 -2.16 -9.75 8.77
C TRP A 79 -1.55 -8.40 9.13
N VAL A 80 -0.49 -8.02 8.42
CA VAL A 80 0.21 -6.74 8.61
C VAL A 80 0.27 -6.01 7.28
N PHE A 81 -0.45 -4.89 7.19
CA PHE A 81 -0.45 -3.98 6.06
C PHE A 81 0.32 -2.71 6.41
N THR A 82 1.07 -2.16 5.45
CA THR A 82 1.59 -0.79 5.54
C THR A 82 1.41 -0.08 4.20
N ALA A 83 0.91 1.16 4.26
CA ALA A 83 0.83 2.06 3.10
C ALA A 83 2.19 2.71 2.77
N ARG A 84 3.13 2.70 3.72
CA ARG A 84 4.45 3.36 3.66
C ARG A 84 4.41 4.84 3.25
N THR A 85 3.36 5.55 3.67
CA THR A 85 3.22 6.98 3.46
C THR A 85 2.26 7.60 4.47
N ILE A 86 2.52 8.84 4.89
CA ILE A 86 1.69 9.55 5.88
C ILE A 86 0.36 10.05 5.29
N SER A 87 0.33 10.44 4.01
CA SER A 87 -0.84 10.99 3.32
C SER A 87 -1.86 9.93 2.89
N TRP A 88 -1.70 8.67 3.29
CA TRP A 88 -2.70 7.64 2.99
C TRP A 88 -4.11 8.04 3.46
N SER A 89 -4.20 8.64 4.65
CA SER A 89 -5.46 9.14 5.22
C SER A 89 -6.12 10.23 4.37
N TRP A 90 -5.35 10.98 3.57
CA TRP A 90 -5.91 11.99 2.68
C TRP A 90 -6.71 11.34 1.54
N GLY A 91 -6.27 10.19 1.05
CA GLY A 91 -7.02 9.39 0.09
C GLY A 91 -8.34 8.83 0.65
N LEU A 92 -8.53 8.87 1.97
CA LEU A 92 -9.78 8.43 2.60
C LEU A 92 -10.84 9.53 2.65
N ASP A 93 -10.47 10.79 2.90
CA ASP A 93 -11.48 11.83 3.15
C ASP A 93 -11.01 13.29 2.92
N TYR A 94 -9.76 13.53 2.49
CA TYR A 94 -9.29 14.90 2.31
C TYR A 94 -9.86 15.52 1.02
N PRO A 95 -10.47 16.72 1.07
CA PRO A 95 -11.07 17.36 -0.10
C PRO A 95 -10.09 17.48 -1.28
N GLY A 96 -10.52 17.02 -2.45
CA GLY A 96 -9.70 17.05 -3.68
C GLY A 96 -8.62 15.96 -3.77
N VAL A 97 -8.46 15.10 -2.76
CA VAL A 97 -7.53 13.95 -2.75
C VAL A 97 -8.24 12.62 -2.49
N ALA A 98 -9.36 12.63 -1.75
CA ALA A 98 -10.13 11.44 -1.45
C ALA A 98 -10.47 10.62 -2.72
N ASP A 99 -10.22 9.32 -2.67
CA ASP A 99 -10.36 8.42 -3.82
C ASP A 99 -11.05 7.12 -3.38
N ALA A 100 -12.15 6.77 -4.06
CA ALA A 100 -12.95 5.60 -3.75
C ALA A 100 -12.15 4.28 -3.79
N ARG A 101 -11.06 4.23 -4.58
CA ARG A 101 -10.17 3.06 -4.67
C ARG A 101 -9.32 2.92 -3.41
N ILE A 102 -8.82 4.02 -2.84
CA ILE A 102 -8.06 4.02 -1.57
C ILE A 102 -8.96 3.66 -0.39
N GLN A 103 -10.19 4.19 -0.39
CA GLN A 103 -11.23 3.80 0.58
C GLN A 103 -11.54 2.30 0.48
N ARG A 104 -11.72 1.77 -0.74
CA ARG A 104 -11.98 0.34 -0.97
C ARG A 104 -10.81 -0.54 -0.52
N ILE A 105 -9.57 -0.16 -0.84
CA ILE A 105 -8.36 -0.86 -0.37
C ILE A 105 -8.35 -0.95 1.16
N THR A 106 -8.60 0.18 1.82
CA THR A 106 -8.61 0.25 3.30
C THR A 106 -9.74 -0.61 3.88
N ALA A 107 -10.94 -0.55 3.29
CA ALA A 107 -12.06 -1.40 3.70
C ALA A 107 -11.74 -2.89 3.55
N ASN A 108 -11.10 -3.31 2.44
CA ASN A 108 -10.70 -4.70 2.22
C ASN A 108 -9.73 -5.18 3.31
N VAL A 109 -8.72 -4.36 3.64
CA VAL A 109 -7.74 -4.65 4.70
C VAL A 109 -8.43 -4.81 6.05
N LEU A 110 -9.27 -3.86 6.45
CA LEU A 110 -9.98 -3.90 7.73
C LEU A 110 -10.95 -5.09 7.81
N ASN A 111 -11.70 -5.38 6.74
CA ASN A 111 -12.58 -6.53 6.69
C ASN A 111 -11.79 -7.84 6.88
N ARG A 112 -10.65 -8.00 6.20
CA ARG A 112 -9.79 -9.16 6.39
C ARG A 112 -9.29 -9.28 7.83
N PHE A 113 -8.93 -8.16 8.47
CA PHE A 113 -8.47 -8.15 9.86
C PHE A 113 -9.58 -8.55 10.84
N LEU A 114 -10.83 -8.20 10.53
CA LEU A 114 -12.02 -8.60 11.29
C LEU A 114 -12.49 -10.04 11.01
N GLY A 115 -11.82 -10.77 10.11
CA GLY A 115 -12.26 -12.11 9.68
C GLY A 115 -13.50 -12.08 8.77
N ILE A 116 -13.92 -10.90 8.33
CA ILE A 116 -15.01 -10.71 7.38
C ILE A 116 -14.40 -10.91 6.00
N SER A 117 -14.61 -12.09 5.41
CA SER A 117 -14.16 -12.35 4.05
C SER A 117 -15.01 -11.53 3.07
N PRO A 118 -14.40 -10.89 2.05
CA PRO A 118 -15.15 -10.45 0.88
C PRO A 118 -15.72 -11.64 0.10
#